data_AF-A0AAU5DL48-F1
#
_entry.id   AF-A0AAU5DL48-F1
#
_cell.length_a   1.000
_cell.length_b   1.000
_cell.length_c   1.000
_cell.angle_alpha   90.00
_cell.angle_beta   90.00
_cell.angle_gamma   90.00
#
_symmetry.space_group_name_H-M   'P 1'
#
loop_
_entity.id
_entity.type
_entity.pdbx_description
1 polymer ?
#
loop_
_entity_poly.entity_id
_entity_poly.type
_entity_poly.pdbx_seq_one_letter_code
_entity_poly.pdbx_strand_id
1 'polypeptide(L)'
;MSSTAPAKTATEQTGAHTEEAASLIGDARSRIDMLDDRIIGLVQERMAVSAVIQEARITSGGRRVNLSREMDVLSHYREALGKPGTSLAMTLLELCRGRV
;
A
#
# COMPACT_ATOMS: atom_id res chain seq x y z
N MET A 1 38.19 10.62 16.32
CA MET A 1 37.35 11.76 16.73
C MET A 1 36.08 11.71 15.89
N SER A 2 35.00 11.12 16.40
CA SER A 2 33.72 11.08 15.70
C SER A 2 32.97 12.36 16.00
N SER A 3 32.78 13.20 14.98
CA SER A 3 31.98 14.41 15.04
C SER A 3 30.50 14.01 15.04
N THR A 4 29.85 14.07 16.20
CA THR A 4 28.39 13.98 16.29
C THR A 4 27.83 15.31 15.79
N ALA A 5 27.28 15.30 14.58
CA ALA A 5 26.51 16.44 14.08
C ALA A 5 25.35 16.75 15.06
N PRO A 6 25.01 18.03 15.28
CA PRO A 6 23.92 18.40 16.17
C PRO A 6 22.60 17.77 15.67
N ALA A 7 21.83 17.21 16.59
CA ALA A 7 20.51 16.67 16.28
C ALA A 7 19.59 17.81 15.82
N LYS A 8 18.93 17.64 14.67
CA LYS A 8 17.96 18.61 14.14
C LYS A 8 16.82 18.80 15.14
N THR A 9 16.36 20.02 15.30
CA THR A 9 15.20 20.36 16.13
C THR A 9 13.90 19.77 15.55
N ALA A 10 12.87 19.57 16.37
CA ALA A 10 11.61 18.98 15.91
C ALA A 10 10.95 19.79 14.77
N THR A 11 11.07 21.12 14.82
CA THR A 11 10.62 22.05 13.78
C THR A 11 11.37 21.84 12.46
N GLU A 12 12.69 21.64 12.49
CA GLU A 12 13.51 21.33 11.29
C GLU A 12 13.21 19.93 10.70
N GLN A 13 12.90 18.94 11.54
CA GLN A 13 12.59 17.57 11.07
C GLN A 13 11.21 17.47 10.41
N THR A 14 10.26 18.27 10.90
CA THR A 14 8.88 18.27 10.41
C THR A 14 8.61 19.32 9.34
N GLY A 15 9.43 20.37 9.28
CA GLY A 15 9.18 21.57 8.49
C GLY A 15 8.16 22.52 9.14
N ALA A 16 7.79 22.29 10.40
CA ALA A 16 6.85 23.14 11.12
C ALA A 16 7.51 24.42 11.63
N HIS A 17 6.72 25.50 11.70
CA HIS A 17 7.18 26.79 12.23
C HIS A 17 6.88 26.98 13.72
N THR A 18 6.20 26.04 14.38
CA THR A 18 5.94 26.05 15.83
C THR A 18 6.23 24.67 16.43
N GLU A 19 6.61 24.63 17.72
CA GLU A 19 6.87 23.38 18.44
C GLU A 19 5.61 22.52 18.56
N GLU A 20 4.44 23.13 18.77
CA GLU A 20 3.17 22.42 18.83
C GLU A 20 2.83 21.73 17.49
N ALA A 21 2.99 22.44 16.38
CA ALA A 21 2.78 21.86 15.05
C ALA A 21 3.83 20.78 14.75
N ALA A 22 5.07 20.96 15.20
CA ALA A 22 6.12 19.95 15.06
C ALA A 22 5.76 18.65 15.81
N SER A 23 5.27 18.76 17.04
CA SER A 23 4.82 17.59 17.81
C SER A 23 3.66 16.87 17.12
N LEU A 24 2.62 17.61 16.69
CA LEU A 24 1.46 17.03 16.01
C LEU A 24 1.85 16.30 14.72
N ILE A 25 2.75 16.88 13.92
CA ILE A 25 3.21 16.25 12.68
C ILE A 25 4.02 14.99 12.97
N GLY A 26 4.87 15.00 14.01
CA GLY A 26 5.62 13.82 14.44
C GLY A 26 4.71 12.65 14.80
N ASP A 27 3.67 12.91 15.61
CA ASP A 27 2.69 11.91 16.01
C ASP A 27 1.87 11.40 14.82
N ALA A 28 1.44 12.32 13.93
CA ALA A 28 0.69 11.96 12.74
C ALA A 28 1.51 11.10 11.77
N ARG A 29 2.80 11.40 11.58
CA ARG A 29 3.71 10.58 10.75
C ARG A 29 3.90 9.20 11.34
N SER A 30 4.13 9.10 12.64
CA SER A 30 4.21 7.80 13.33
C SER A 30 2.94 6.97 13.15
N ARG A 31 1.77 7.63 13.12
CA ARG A 31 0.50 6.96 12.80
C ARG A 31 0.39 6.53 11.33
N ILE A 32 0.90 7.33 10.39
CA ILE A 32 0.98 6.94 8.97
C ILE A 32 1.86 5.71 8.82
N ASP A 33 3.04 5.68 9.46
CA ASP A 33 3.95 4.54 9.38
C ASP A 33 3.27 3.24 9.86
N MET A 34 2.53 3.30 10.98
CA MET A 34 1.74 2.15 11.45
C MET A 34 0.62 1.72 10.50
N LEU A 35 0.02 2.66 9.76
CA LEU A 35 -1.00 2.35 8.76
C LEU A 35 -0.36 1.72 7.53
N ASP A 36 0.80 2.22 7.10
CA ASP A 36 1.54 1.71 5.96
C ASP A 36 2.02 0.28 6.21
N ASP A 37 2.53 -0.03 7.40
CA ASP A 37 2.87 -1.40 7.80
C ASP A 37 1.66 -2.35 7.67
N ARG A 38 0.48 -1.90 8.11
CA ARG A 38 -0.76 -2.68 7.99
C ARG A 38 -1.20 -2.83 6.53
N ILE A 39 -1.10 -1.78 5.72
CA ILE A 39 -1.42 -1.83 4.30
C ILE A 39 -0.49 -2.82 3.60
N ILE A 40 0.81 -2.77 3.87
CA ILE A 40 1.80 -3.71 3.30
C ILE A 40 1.46 -5.15 3.69
N GLY A 41 1.16 -5.40 4.97
CA GLY A 41 0.73 -6.72 5.44
C GLY A 41 -0.51 -7.24 4.72
N LEU A 42 -1.54 -6.39 4.58
CA LEU A 42 -2.78 -6.75 3.85
C LEU A 42 -2.53 -7.01 2.37
N VAL A 43 -1.63 -6.26 1.73
CA VAL A 43 -1.26 -6.47 0.32
C VAL A 43 -0.55 -7.81 0.15
N GLN A 44 0.41 -8.14 1.04
CA GLN A 44 1.11 -9.42 1.02
C GLN A 44 0.15 -10.60 1.23
N GLU A 45 -0.77 -10.49 2.19
CA GLU A 45 -1.80 -11.50 2.42
C GLU A 45 -2.69 -11.67 1.18
N ARG A 46 -3.15 -10.56 0.58
CA ARG A 46 -3.95 -10.59 -0.66
C ARG A 46 -3.20 -11.27 -1.81
N MET A 47 -1.89 -11.05 -1.93
CA MET A 47 -1.05 -11.72 -2.92
C MET A 47 -0.98 -13.22 -2.68
N ALA A 48 -0.77 -13.66 -1.43
CA ALA A 48 -0.74 -15.08 -1.07
C ALA A 48 -2.07 -15.78 -1.39
N VAL A 49 -3.19 -15.18 -1.02
CA VAL A 49 -4.53 -15.70 -1.35
C VAL A 49 -4.74 -15.75 -2.87
N SER A 50 -4.32 -14.71 -3.60
CA SER A 50 -4.45 -14.69 -5.07
C SER A 50 -3.63 -15.79 -5.74
N ALA A 51 -2.44 -16.11 -5.21
CA ALA A 51 -1.61 -17.21 -5.71
C ALA A 51 -2.31 -18.56 -5.54
N VAL A 52 -2.92 -18.82 -4.38
CA VAL A 52 -3.70 -20.05 -4.13
C VAL A 52 -4.85 -20.18 -5.13
N ILE A 53 -5.59 -19.09 -5.39
CA ILE A 53 -6.70 -19.09 -6.34
C ILE A 53 -6.19 -19.34 -7.77
N GLN A 54 -5.07 -18.73 -8.16
CA GLN A 54 -4.46 -18.92 -9.48
C GLN A 54 -4.00 -20.36 -9.69
N GLU A 55 -3.35 -20.95 -8.69
CA GLU A 55 -2.93 -22.35 -8.74
C GLU A 55 -4.15 -23.25 -8.95
N ALA A 56 -5.18 -23.13 -8.11
CA ALA A 56 -6.41 -23.92 -8.23
C ALA A 56 -7.05 -23.83 -9.62
N ARG A 57 -7.08 -22.63 -10.23
CA ARG A 57 -7.60 -22.45 -11.60
C ARG A 57 -6.73 -23.15 -12.65
N ILE A 58 -5.41 -23.06 -12.53
CA ILE A 58 -4.49 -23.65 -13.49
C ILE A 58 -4.54 -25.18 -13.39
N THR A 59 -4.49 -25.74 -12.17
CA THR A 59 -4.58 -27.19 -11.95
C THR A 59 -5.90 -27.76 -12.47
N SER A 60 -6.98 -26.98 -12.45
CA SER A 60 -8.28 -27.38 -13.02
C SER A 60 -8.40 -27.17 -14.55
N GLY A 61 -7.31 -26.84 -15.26
CA GLY A 61 -7.31 -26.59 -16.71
C GLY A 61 -7.87 -25.22 -17.13
N GLY A 62 -8.10 -24.33 -16.16
CA GLY A 62 -8.59 -22.98 -16.38
C GLY A 62 -7.48 -21.97 -16.73
N ARG A 63 -7.89 -20.73 -17.00
CA ARG A 63 -6.96 -19.61 -17.23
C ARG A 63 -6.46 -19.04 -15.90
N ARG A 64 -5.21 -18.55 -15.90
CA ARG A 64 -4.62 -17.84 -14.75
C ARG A 64 -5.45 -16.63 -14.31
N VAL A 65 -6.01 -15.89 -15.28
CA VAL A 65 -6.78 -14.66 -15.10
C VAL A 65 -8.25 -14.83 -15.46
N ASN A 66 -9.13 -14.17 -14.71
CA ASN A 66 -10.56 -14.01 -15.02
C ASN A 66 -10.87 -12.51 -15.16
N LEU A 67 -11.08 -12.06 -16.40
CA LEU A 67 -11.31 -10.64 -16.72
C LEU A 67 -12.54 -10.06 -16.02
N SER A 68 -13.64 -10.80 -15.95
CA SER A 68 -14.86 -10.33 -15.27
C SER A 68 -14.57 -10.03 -13.80
N ARG A 69 -13.84 -10.94 -13.13
CA ARG A 69 -13.48 -10.74 -11.73
C ARG A 69 -12.51 -9.56 -11.55
N GLU A 70 -11.58 -9.35 -12.47
CA GLU A 70 -10.70 -8.19 -12.42
C GLU A 70 -11.47 -6.87 -12.57
N MET A 71 -12.47 -6.83 -13.47
CA MET A 71 -13.35 -5.65 -13.62
C MET A 71 -14.13 -5.35 -12.34
N ASP A 72 -14.63 -6.37 -11.62
CA ASP A 72 -15.29 -6.17 -10.33
C ASP A 72 -14.35 -5.51 -9.31
N VAL A 73 -13.09 -5.94 -9.27
CA VAL A 73 -12.07 -5.36 -8.37
C VAL A 73 -11.80 -3.90 -8.74
N LEU A 74 -11.68 -3.57 -10.03
CA LEU A 74 -11.51 -2.20 -10.48
C LEU A 74 -12.70 -1.31 -10.08
N SER A 75 -13.94 -1.80 -10.23
CA SER A 75 -15.14 -1.06 -9.83
C SER A 75 -15.17 -0.83 -8.33
N HIS A 76 -14.91 -1.88 -7.54
CA HIS A 76 -14.93 -1.80 -6.08
C HIS A 76 -13.97 -0.73 -5.53
N TYR A 77 -12.73 -0.70 -6.01
CA TYR A 77 -11.77 0.31 -5.59
C TYR A 77 -12.13 1.70 -6.10
N ARG A 78 -12.70 1.82 -7.31
CA ARG A 78 -13.16 3.10 -7.85
C ARG A 78 -14.34 3.67 -7.06
N GLU A 79 -15.26 2.83 -6.61
CA GLU A 79 -16.38 3.23 -5.77
C GLU A 79 -15.89 3.74 -4.41
N ALA A 80 -14.93 3.05 -3.80
CA ALA A 80 -14.40 3.40 -2.49
C ALA A 80 -13.47 4.64 -2.50
N LEU A 81 -12.63 4.79 -3.52
CA LEU A 81 -11.53 5.78 -3.55
C LEU A 81 -11.63 6.77 -4.73
N GLY A 82 -12.69 6.71 -5.53
CA GLY A 82 -12.83 7.49 -6.75
C GLY A 82 -11.83 7.09 -7.83
N LYS A 83 -11.49 8.04 -8.71
CA LYS A 83 -10.57 7.81 -9.85
C LYS A 83 -9.21 7.21 -9.45
N PRO A 84 -8.53 7.65 -8.37
CA PRO A 84 -7.27 7.04 -7.93
C PRO A 84 -7.40 5.55 -7.54
N GLY A 85 -8.59 5.12 -7.10
CA GLY A 85 -8.86 3.73 -6.75
C GLY A 85 -8.62 2.76 -7.90
N THR A 86 -8.94 3.15 -9.13
CA THR A 86 -8.67 2.32 -10.32
C THR A 86 -7.18 2.03 -10.48
N SER A 87 -6.32 3.05 -10.34
CA SER A 87 -4.86 2.86 -10.45
C SER A 87 -4.29 2.00 -9.33
N LEU A 88 -4.81 2.14 -8.10
CA LEU A 88 -4.44 1.29 -6.99
C LEU A 88 -4.83 -0.17 -7.25
N ALA A 89 -6.07 -0.42 -7.69
CA ALA A 89 -6.52 -1.77 -8.03
C ALA A 89 -5.71 -2.41 -9.15
N MET A 90 -5.38 -1.64 -10.21
CA MET A 90 -4.49 -2.12 -11.28
C MET A 90 -3.14 -2.57 -10.73
N THR A 91 -2.52 -1.75 -9.87
CA THR A 91 -1.23 -2.08 -9.24
C THR A 91 -1.34 -3.37 -8.41
N LEU A 92 -2.41 -3.53 -7.64
CA LEU A 92 -2.64 -4.74 -6.84
C LEU A 92 -2.88 -6.00 -7.69
N LEU A 93 -3.58 -5.86 -8.83
CA LEU A 93 -3.78 -6.96 -9.78
C LEU A 93 -2.45 -7.35 -10.45
N GLU A 94 -1.63 -6.37 -10.81
CA GLU A 94 -0.29 -6.57 -11.37
C GLU A 94 0.65 -7.31 -10.40
N LEU A 95 0.67 -6.92 -9.13
CA LEU A 95 1.44 -7.61 -8.10
C LEU A 95 1.03 -9.08 -7.95
N CYS A 96 -0.27 -9.37 -8.09
CA CYS A 96 -0.80 -10.72 -7.88
C CYS A 96 -0.56 -11.68 -9.04
N ARG A 97 -0.62 -11.21 -10.29
CA ARG A 97 -0.50 -12.07 -11.48
C ARG A 97 0.96 -12.40 -11.86
N GLY A 98 1.93 -11.72 -11.23
CA GLY A 98 3.33 -11.72 -11.63
C GLY A 98 3.57 -10.83 -12.85
N ARG A 99 4.77 -10.23 -12.97
CA ARG A 99 5.14 -9.53 -14.20
C ARG A 99 5.13 -10.55 -15.34
N VAL A 100 4.38 -10.23 -16.39
CA VAL A 100 4.53 -10.85 -17.72
C VAL A 100 5.90 -10.51 -18.27
#